data_AF-Q0RMF2-F1
#
_entry.id   AF-Q0RMF2-F1
#
_cell.length_a   1.000
_cell.length_b   1.000
_cell.length_c   1.000
_cell.angle_alpha   90.00
_cell.angle_beta   90.00
_cell.angle_gamma   90.00
#
_symmetry.space_group_name_H-M   'P 1'
#
loop_
_entity.id
_entity.type
_entity.pdbx_description
1 polymer ?
#
loop_
_entity_poly.entity_id
_entity_poly.type
_entity_poly.pdbx_seq_one_letter_code
_entity_poly.pdbx_strand_id
1 'polypeptide(L)'
;MARGFTDAKWEERQAPGSRRSIAQGLGIVTDALFDAPVPAEFAELVREALAGWSFNTGARTVTGRDGRSREATPPAGWAGVLDWMERHSRPVTDLADPEVARAALGALSRRMDGRPAVGNTIVRRRQVFEMAIKYAIARGDLDVNPLVGLDWRPPRKLVAVDRRVVINADQARRLFAAVAENAPDLEAFYATIYHAALRPGELQELRLDQLTLPASGWGEALVDANNPEISPRWSDAPEGPRQPRELKHRAKGEVRPVPLNPPLVAILRRHIDTFGVTADGRLFRSERTGR
;
A
#
# COMPACT_ATOMS: atom_id res chain seq x y z
N MET A 1 -7.95 -10.31 -19.21
CA MET A 1 -6.57 -10.39 -18.65
C MET A 1 -6.42 -9.63 -17.32
N ALA A 2 -6.53 -8.28 -17.28
CA ALA A 2 -6.19 -7.49 -16.08
C ALA A 2 -7.02 -7.80 -14.82
N ARG A 3 -8.35 -8.00 -14.95
CA ARG A 3 -9.22 -8.47 -13.86
C ARG A 3 -8.78 -9.82 -13.30
N GLY A 4 -8.48 -10.78 -14.18
CA GLY A 4 -7.98 -12.09 -13.77
C GLY A 4 -6.64 -12.00 -13.04
N PHE A 5 -5.74 -11.10 -13.45
CA PHE A 5 -4.48 -10.86 -12.73
C PHE A 5 -4.72 -10.30 -11.34
N THR A 6 -5.64 -9.35 -11.17
CA THR A 6 -5.98 -8.81 -9.85
C THR A 6 -6.60 -9.86 -8.94
N ASP A 7 -7.43 -10.74 -9.51
CA ASP A 7 -8.06 -11.86 -8.78
C ASP A 7 -7.01 -12.86 -8.32
N ALA A 8 -6.09 -13.27 -9.20
CA ALA A 8 -4.97 -14.12 -8.82
C ALA A 8 -4.13 -13.51 -7.70
N LYS A 9 -3.84 -12.20 -7.74
CA LYS A 9 -3.12 -11.52 -6.64
C LYS A 9 -3.94 -11.40 -5.36
N TRP A 10 -5.25 -11.37 -5.46
CA TRP A 10 -6.11 -11.44 -4.29
C TRP A 10 -6.02 -12.81 -3.62
N GLU A 11 -6.18 -13.89 -4.41
CA GLU A 11 -6.10 -15.29 -4.00
C GLU A 11 -4.74 -15.67 -3.40
N GLU A 12 -3.64 -15.19 -4.01
CA GLU A 12 -2.26 -15.34 -3.50
C GLU A 12 -2.01 -14.60 -2.17
N ARG A 13 -3.02 -13.93 -1.60
CA ARG A 13 -2.94 -13.14 -0.36
C ARG A 13 -1.89 -12.03 -0.42
N GLN A 14 -1.70 -11.45 -1.60
CA GLN A 14 -0.81 -10.31 -1.80
C GLN A 14 -1.15 -9.20 -0.80
N ALA A 15 -0.13 -8.58 -0.20
CA ALA A 15 -0.36 -7.55 0.82
C ALA A 15 -1.32 -6.44 0.33
N PRO A 16 -2.29 -5.97 1.14
CA PRO A 16 -3.32 -5.00 0.71
C PRO A 16 -2.78 -3.73 0.06
N GLY A 17 -1.70 -3.14 0.60
CA GLY A 17 -1.06 -1.97 -0.01
C GLY A 17 -0.47 -2.26 -1.42
N SER A 18 -0.05 -3.49 -1.65
CA SER A 18 0.39 -3.94 -2.99
C SER A 18 -0.80 -4.16 -3.92
N ARG A 19 -1.92 -4.72 -3.45
CA ARG A 19 -3.16 -4.83 -4.24
C ARG A 19 -3.64 -3.46 -4.72
N ARG A 20 -3.67 -2.47 -3.82
CA ARG A 20 -3.96 -1.07 -4.16
C ARG A 20 -3.02 -0.52 -5.23
N SER A 21 -1.72 -0.75 -5.06
CA SER A 21 -0.70 -0.27 -6.01
C SER A 21 -0.86 -0.90 -7.39
N ILE A 22 -1.21 -2.20 -7.42
CA ILE A 22 -1.48 -2.95 -8.65
C ILE A 22 -2.71 -2.36 -9.36
N ALA A 23 -3.83 -2.23 -8.66
CA ALA A 23 -5.06 -1.68 -9.23
C ALA A 23 -4.89 -0.27 -9.78
N GLN A 24 -4.16 0.60 -9.07
CA GLN A 24 -3.85 1.95 -9.56
C GLN A 24 -2.94 1.94 -10.79
N GLY A 25 -1.93 1.06 -10.82
CA GLY A 25 -1.06 0.90 -11.98
C GLY A 25 -1.81 0.43 -13.21
N LEU A 26 -2.65 -0.60 -13.06
CA LEU A 26 -3.48 -1.15 -14.13
C LEU A 26 -4.55 -0.16 -14.59
N GLY A 27 -5.14 0.62 -13.68
CA GLY A 27 -6.09 1.67 -14.03
C GLY A 27 -5.48 2.67 -15.00
N ILE A 28 -4.26 3.14 -14.73
CA ILE A 28 -3.56 4.09 -15.62
C ILE A 28 -3.26 3.47 -16.98
N VAL A 29 -2.84 2.20 -17.02
CA VAL A 29 -2.57 1.51 -18.30
C VAL A 29 -3.86 1.33 -19.09
N THR A 30 -4.92 0.83 -18.45
CA THR A 30 -6.17 0.48 -19.12
C THR A 30 -6.87 1.72 -19.68
N ASP A 31 -6.81 2.84 -18.96
CA ASP A 31 -7.33 4.14 -19.44
C ASP A 31 -6.69 4.58 -20.77
N ALA A 32 -5.42 4.26 -20.98
CA ALA A 32 -4.71 4.54 -22.22
C ALA A 32 -4.90 3.47 -23.32
N LEU A 33 -5.58 2.37 -23.00
CA LEU A 33 -5.81 1.23 -23.88
C LEU A 33 -7.29 1.10 -24.30
N PHE A 34 -8.09 2.16 -24.12
CA PHE A 34 -9.38 2.23 -24.78
C PHE A 34 -9.20 2.48 -26.29
N ASP A 35 -10.09 1.92 -27.10
CA ASP A 35 -10.10 2.13 -28.56
C ASP A 35 -10.88 3.38 -28.99
N ALA A 36 -11.59 4.01 -28.05
CA ALA A 36 -12.36 5.24 -28.24
C ALA A 36 -12.08 6.25 -27.11
N PRO A 37 -12.25 7.56 -27.37
CA PRO A 37 -12.13 8.57 -26.33
C PRO A 37 -13.22 8.40 -25.27
N VAL A 38 -12.84 8.53 -24.00
CA VAL A 38 -13.78 8.48 -22.86
C VAL A 38 -14.79 9.63 -22.98
N PRO A 39 -16.10 9.36 -22.96
CA PRO A 39 -17.15 10.38 -22.93
C PRO A 39 -16.98 11.33 -21.73
N ALA A 40 -17.36 12.59 -21.90
CA ALA A 40 -17.15 13.62 -20.87
C ALA A 40 -17.86 13.28 -19.55
N GLU A 41 -19.06 12.69 -19.64
CA GLU A 41 -19.86 12.21 -18.51
C GLU A 41 -19.18 11.07 -17.73
N PHE A 42 -18.23 10.36 -18.33
CA PHE A 42 -17.51 9.25 -17.72
C PHE A 42 -16.08 9.60 -17.30
N ALA A 43 -15.57 10.78 -17.65
CA ALA A 43 -14.16 11.15 -17.49
C ALA A 43 -13.66 11.09 -16.02
N GLU A 44 -14.54 11.37 -15.05
CA GLU A 44 -14.22 11.20 -13.63
C GLU A 44 -14.41 9.75 -13.17
N LEU A 45 -15.49 9.11 -13.62
CA LEU A 45 -15.89 7.78 -13.18
C LEU A 45 -14.96 6.67 -13.68
N VAL A 46 -14.41 6.74 -14.89
CA VAL A 46 -13.55 5.68 -15.46
C VAL A 46 -12.39 5.33 -14.54
N ARG A 47 -11.69 6.34 -14.00
CA ARG A 47 -10.55 6.10 -13.11
C ARG A 47 -10.96 5.45 -11.79
N GLU A 48 -12.08 5.90 -11.23
CA GLU A 48 -12.63 5.33 -10.01
C GLU A 48 -13.15 3.91 -10.24
N ALA A 49 -13.82 3.66 -11.37
CA ALA A 49 -14.33 2.38 -11.81
C ALA A 49 -13.20 1.37 -12.08
N LEU A 50 -12.08 1.80 -12.67
CA LEU A 50 -10.93 0.93 -12.89
C LEU A 50 -10.28 0.52 -11.57
N ALA A 51 -9.81 1.48 -10.77
CA ALA A 51 -9.01 1.17 -9.58
C ALA A 51 -9.85 0.81 -8.35
N GLY A 52 -11.05 1.37 -8.22
CA GLY A 52 -11.94 1.20 -7.07
C GLY A 52 -12.86 -0.01 -7.16
N TRP A 53 -13.17 -0.47 -8.37
CA TRP A 53 -14.07 -1.60 -8.63
C TRP A 53 -13.44 -2.69 -9.50
N SER A 54 -13.19 -2.42 -10.78
CA SER A 54 -12.77 -3.42 -11.77
C SER A 54 -11.53 -4.19 -11.34
N PHE A 55 -10.52 -3.48 -10.83
CA PHE A 55 -9.25 -4.04 -10.34
C PHE A 55 -9.17 -4.19 -8.82
N ASN A 56 -10.32 -4.06 -8.15
CA ASN A 56 -10.46 -4.32 -6.72
C ASN A 56 -11.36 -5.53 -6.50
N THR A 57 -10.78 -6.72 -6.54
CA THR A 57 -11.48 -8.00 -6.34
C THR A 57 -12.33 -8.02 -5.07
N GLY A 58 -11.84 -7.46 -3.95
CA GLY A 58 -12.59 -7.43 -2.70
C GLY A 58 -13.82 -6.53 -2.71
N ALA A 59 -13.87 -5.51 -3.57
CA ALA A 59 -15.09 -4.70 -3.76
C ALA A 59 -16.02 -5.32 -4.82
N ARG A 60 -15.42 -5.89 -5.87
CA ARG A 60 -16.13 -6.41 -7.04
C ARG A 60 -16.74 -7.79 -6.83
N THR A 61 -16.28 -8.56 -5.84
CA THR A 61 -16.74 -9.95 -5.63
C THR A 61 -17.37 -10.15 -4.26
N VAL A 62 -18.38 -11.01 -4.19
CA VAL A 62 -18.98 -11.49 -2.95
C VAL A 62 -18.79 -12.99 -2.88
N THR A 63 -18.28 -13.49 -1.75
CA THR A 63 -18.17 -14.93 -1.51
C THR A 63 -19.43 -15.44 -0.82
N GLY A 64 -20.12 -16.37 -1.47
CA GLY A 64 -21.32 -17.02 -0.94
C GLY A 64 -21.00 -18.00 0.19
N ARG A 65 -22.04 -18.49 0.87
CA ARG A 65 -21.91 -19.52 1.92
C ARG A 65 -21.37 -20.85 1.39
N ASP A 66 -21.50 -21.08 0.09
CA ASP A 66 -20.95 -22.22 -0.64
C ASP A 66 -19.45 -22.09 -0.94
N GLY A 67 -18.82 -20.98 -0.51
CA GLY A 67 -17.40 -20.69 -0.74
C GLY A 67 -17.09 -20.19 -2.14
N ARG A 68 -18.10 -20.01 -3.01
CA ARG A 68 -17.90 -19.51 -4.38
C ARG A 68 -17.98 -18.00 -4.41
N SER A 69 -17.03 -17.38 -5.10
CA SER A 69 -17.04 -15.94 -5.36
C SER A 69 -17.86 -15.64 -6.62
N ARG A 70 -18.70 -14.61 -6.55
CA ARG A 70 -19.50 -14.08 -7.66
C ARG A 70 -19.34 -12.58 -7.78
N GLU A 71 -19.63 -12.02 -8.95
CA GLU A 71 -19.66 -10.56 -9.13
C GLU A 71 -20.70 -9.93 -8.19
N ALA A 72 -20.29 -8.85 -7.53
CA ALA A 72 -21.13 -7.97 -6.76
C ALA A 72 -21.92 -7.05 -7.70
N THR A 73 -23.04 -6.51 -7.22
CA THR A 73 -23.75 -5.45 -7.93
C THR A 73 -22.90 -4.18 -7.93
N PRO A 74 -22.59 -3.58 -9.10
CA PRO A 74 -21.86 -2.33 -9.17
C PRO A 74 -22.54 -1.19 -8.39
N PRO A 75 -21.78 -0.17 -7.96
CA PRO A 75 -22.35 1.03 -7.36
C PRO A 75 -23.42 1.66 -8.25
N ALA A 76 -24.43 2.29 -7.63
CA ALA A 76 -25.48 2.98 -8.35
C ALA A 76 -24.88 4.05 -9.29
N GLY A 77 -25.36 4.10 -10.54
CA GLY A 77 -24.84 5.00 -11.57
C GLY A 77 -23.59 4.52 -12.30
N TRP A 78 -23.00 3.38 -11.93
CA TRP A 78 -21.75 2.90 -12.57
C TRP A 78 -21.99 1.94 -13.74
N ALA A 79 -23.21 1.46 -13.94
CA ALA A 79 -23.51 0.48 -14.99
C ALA A 79 -23.10 0.99 -16.39
N GLY A 80 -23.40 2.25 -16.72
CA GLY A 80 -23.07 2.83 -18.03
C GLY A 80 -21.57 2.96 -18.29
N VAL A 81 -20.80 3.45 -17.31
CA VAL A 81 -19.34 3.58 -17.47
C VAL A 81 -18.66 2.21 -17.55
N LEU A 82 -19.11 1.23 -16.76
CA LEU A 82 -18.52 -0.13 -16.77
C LEU A 82 -18.78 -0.84 -18.10
N ASP A 83 -19.99 -0.71 -18.62
CA ASP A 83 -20.36 -1.25 -19.94
C ASP A 83 -19.58 -0.55 -21.06
N TRP A 84 -19.44 0.77 -21.02
CA TRP A 84 -18.58 1.50 -21.97
C TRP A 84 -17.13 1.00 -21.91
N MET A 85 -16.56 0.87 -20.70
CA MET A 85 -15.20 0.37 -20.51
C MET A 85 -15.03 -1.04 -21.06
N GLU A 86 -16.01 -1.93 -20.89
CA GLU A 86 -15.96 -3.30 -21.38
C GLU A 86 -15.97 -3.36 -22.91
N ARG A 87 -16.82 -2.54 -23.57
CA ARG A 87 -16.90 -2.48 -25.04
C ARG A 87 -15.68 -1.86 -25.70
N HIS A 88 -15.06 -0.89 -25.03
CA HIS A 88 -13.97 -0.09 -25.60
C HIS A 88 -12.58 -0.53 -25.14
N SER A 89 -12.48 -1.55 -24.28
CA SER A 89 -11.18 -2.11 -23.88
C SER A 89 -10.57 -2.90 -25.04
N ARG A 90 -9.37 -2.53 -25.46
CA ARG A 90 -8.62 -3.28 -26.47
C ARG A 90 -8.34 -4.72 -26.02
N PRO A 91 -8.35 -5.69 -26.95
CA PRO A 91 -7.88 -7.04 -26.65
C PRO A 91 -6.39 -7.00 -26.28
N VAL A 92 -5.96 -7.87 -25.37
CA VAL A 92 -4.57 -7.87 -24.88
C VAL A 92 -3.55 -8.12 -26.00
N THR A 93 -3.95 -8.82 -27.06
CA THR A 93 -3.16 -9.07 -28.26
C THR A 93 -2.77 -7.80 -29.02
N ASP A 94 -3.53 -6.69 -28.88
CA ASP A 94 -3.17 -5.40 -29.48
C ASP A 94 -1.86 -4.84 -28.92
N LEU A 95 -1.40 -5.30 -27.74
CA LEU A 95 -0.09 -4.92 -27.22
C LEU A 95 1.07 -5.39 -28.10
N ALA A 96 0.85 -6.31 -29.06
CA ALA A 96 1.84 -6.65 -30.07
C ALA A 96 2.14 -5.48 -31.03
N ASP A 97 1.23 -4.51 -31.17
CA ASP A 97 1.48 -3.26 -31.88
C ASP A 97 2.41 -2.35 -31.04
N PRO A 98 3.61 -1.99 -31.55
CA PRO A 98 4.53 -1.11 -30.86
C PRO A 98 3.93 0.25 -30.47
N GLU A 99 3.01 0.82 -31.26
CA GLU A 99 2.40 2.12 -30.93
C GLU A 99 1.47 2.01 -29.72
N VAL A 100 0.65 0.96 -29.67
CA VAL A 100 -0.25 0.69 -28.53
C VAL A 100 0.57 0.47 -27.25
N ALA A 101 1.61 -0.34 -27.33
CA ALA A 101 2.49 -0.61 -26.19
C ALA A 101 3.26 0.64 -25.73
N ARG A 102 3.71 1.51 -26.66
CA ARG A 102 4.30 2.81 -26.31
C ARG A 102 3.30 3.76 -25.66
N ALA A 103 2.04 3.78 -26.12
CA ALA A 103 0.99 4.60 -25.51
C ALA A 103 0.79 4.21 -24.03
N ALA A 104 0.70 2.90 -23.75
CA ALA A 104 0.62 2.37 -22.39
C ALA A 104 1.82 2.79 -21.52
N LEU A 105 3.05 2.65 -22.02
CA LEU A 105 4.25 3.09 -21.29
C LEU A 105 4.30 4.61 -21.08
N GLY A 106 3.81 5.38 -22.05
CA GLY A 106 3.68 6.83 -21.96
C GLY A 106 2.72 7.25 -20.86
N ALA A 107 1.58 6.59 -20.74
CA ALA A 107 0.59 6.85 -19.69
C ALA A 107 1.16 6.60 -18.30
N LEU A 108 1.93 5.52 -18.10
CA LEU A 108 2.57 5.23 -16.81
C LEU A 108 3.56 6.30 -16.36
N SER A 109 4.15 7.02 -17.32
CA SER A 109 5.16 8.05 -17.10
C SER A 109 4.57 9.41 -16.68
N ARG A 110 3.24 9.56 -16.71
CA ARG A 110 2.53 10.83 -16.43
C ARG A 110 1.68 10.77 -15.17
N ARG A 111 1.40 11.95 -14.61
CA ARG A 111 0.41 12.18 -13.55
C ARG A 111 -0.93 12.57 -14.19
N MET A 112 -1.98 12.67 -13.37
CA MET A 112 -3.32 13.09 -13.83
C MET A 112 -3.34 14.51 -14.41
N ASP A 113 -2.42 15.37 -13.98
CA ASP A 113 -2.24 16.74 -14.51
C ASP A 113 -1.39 16.77 -15.82
N GLY A 114 -1.10 15.61 -16.41
CA GLY A 114 -0.29 15.45 -17.62
C GLY A 114 1.22 15.63 -17.43
N ARG A 115 1.67 16.08 -16.24
CA ARG A 115 3.09 16.29 -15.92
C ARG A 115 3.81 14.96 -15.69
N PRO A 116 5.14 14.90 -15.84
CA PRO A 116 5.92 13.70 -15.55
C PRO A 116 5.71 13.21 -14.10
N ALA A 117 5.55 11.90 -13.93
CA ALA A 117 5.53 11.28 -12.62
C ALA A 117 6.94 11.17 -12.02
N VAL A 118 7.03 11.04 -10.70
CA VAL A 118 8.30 10.82 -10.00
C VAL A 118 8.91 9.48 -10.45
N GLY A 119 10.23 9.44 -10.64
CA GLY A 119 10.92 8.27 -11.21
C GLY A 119 10.60 6.93 -10.51
N ASN A 120 10.54 6.91 -9.17
CA ASN A 120 10.15 5.71 -8.41
C ASN A 120 8.71 5.26 -8.71
N THR A 121 7.80 6.21 -8.91
CA THR A 121 6.40 5.93 -9.29
C THR A 121 6.33 5.32 -10.68
N ILE A 122 7.07 5.86 -11.65
CA ILE A 122 7.12 5.32 -13.02
C ILE A 122 7.63 3.87 -12.99
N VAL A 123 8.74 3.62 -12.31
CA VAL A 123 9.32 2.27 -12.19
C VAL A 123 8.34 1.30 -11.55
N ARG A 124 7.67 1.70 -10.45
CA ARG A 124 6.69 0.86 -9.76
C ARG A 124 5.49 0.52 -10.66
N ARG A 125 4.97 1.50 -11.40
CA ARG A 125 3.87 1.30 -12.33
C ARG A 125 4.25 0.39 -13.49
N ARG A 126 5.45 0.56 -14.06
CA ARG A 126 5.97 -0.33 -15.11
C ARG A 126 6.12 -1.76 -14.60
N GLN A 127 6.63 -1.95 -13.38
CA GLN A 127 6.72 -3.29 -12.77
C GLN A 127 5.35 -3.97 -12.65
N VAL A 128 4.31 -3.23 -12.24
CA VAL A 128 2.94 -3.76 -12.20
C VAL A 128 2.48 -4.20 -13.59
N PHE A 129 2.73 -3.38 -14.61
CA PHE A 129 2.35 -3.72 -15.99
C PHE A 129 3.09 -4.95 -16.52
N GLU A 130 4.40 -5.05 -16.26
CA GLU A 130 5.21 -6.22 -16.59
C GLU A 130 4.72 -7.49 -15.87
N MET A 131 4.28 -7.39 -14.62
CA MET A 131 3.68 -8.53 -13.91
C MET A 131 2.37 -8.99 -14.55
N ALA A 132 1.51 -8.07 -14.99
CA ALA A 132 0.27 -8.39 -15.67
C ALA A 132 0.52 -9.04 -17.05
N ILE A 133 1.52 -8.58 -17.80
CA ILE A 133 1.94 -9.21 -19.06
C ILE A 133 2.48 -10.62 -18.81
N LYS A 134 3.30 -10.82 -17.78
CA LYS A 134 3.77 -12.17 -17.42
C LYS A 134 2.61 -13.11 -17.08
N TYR A 135 1.58 -12.59 -16.41
CA TYR A 135 0.35 -13.34 -16.14
C TYR A 135 -0.41 -13.69 -17.42
N ALA A 136 -0.51 -12.75 -18.37
CA ALA A 136 -1.12 -12.98 -19.68
C ALA A 136 -0.39 -14.10 -20.46
N ILE A 137 0.95 -14.07 -20.46
CA ILE A 137 1.78 -15.09 -21.10
C ILE A 137 1.58 -16.45 -20.44
N ALA A 138 1.58 -16.51 -19.11
CA ALA A 138 1.37 -17.76 -18.38
C ALA A 138 0.00 -18.40 -18.66
N ARG A 139 -1.00 -17.60 -19.05
CA ARG A 139 -2.32 -18.06 -19.48
C ARG A 139 -2.41 -18.43 -20.97
N GLY A 140 -1.40 -18.12 -21.77
CA GLY A 140 -1.44 -18.25 -23.22
C GLY A 140 -2.24 -17.13 -23.93
N ASP A 141 -2.54 -16.02 -23.24
CA ASP A 141 -3.19 -14.86 -23.87
C ASP A 141 -2.19 -14.04 -24.74
N LEU A 142 -0.88 -14.23 -24.52
CA LEU A 142 0.24 -13.62 -25.26
C LEU A 142 1.38 -14.63 -25.39
N ASP A 143 2.06 -14.66 -26.54
CA ASP A 143 3.18 -15.57 -26.75
C ASP A 143 4.49 -15.06 -26.13
N VAL A 144 4.72 -13.75 -26.23
CA VAL A 144 5.96 -13.08 -25.79
C VAL A 144 5.64 -11.76 -25.10
N ASN A 145 6.61 -11.22 -24.36
CA ASN A 145 6.47 -9.91 -23.73
C ASN A 145 6.68 -8.79 -24.77
N PRO A 146 5.64 -8.02 -25.15
CA PRO A 146 5.74 -6.99 -26.18
C PRO A 146 6.60 -5.79 -25.75
N LEU A 147 6.92 -5.65 -24.46
CA LEU A 147 7.71 -4.53 -23.96
C LEU A 147 9.22 -4.68 -24.14
N VAL A 148 9.71 -5.87 -24.49
CA VAL A 148 11.15 -6.17 -24.56
C VAL A 148 11.83 -5.43 -25.72
N GLY A 149 11.13 -5.26 -26.85
CA GLY A 149 11.65 -4.58 -28.04
C GLY A 149 11.49 -3.05 -28.03
N LEU A 150 10.93 -2.49 -26.95
CA LEU A 150 10.68 -1.04 -26.86
C LEU A 150 11.81 -0.33 -26.15
N ASP A 151 12.43 0.64 -26.82
CA ASP A 151 13.39 1.55 -26.24
C ASP A 151 12.74 2.37 -25.11
N TRP A 152 12.95 1.95 -23.87
CA TRP A 152 12.52 2.67 -22.68
C TRP A 152 13.70 2.84 -21.73
N ARG A 153 13.95 4.09 -21.36
CA ARG A 153 15.01 4.45 -20.42
C ARG A 153 14.41 4.66 -19.03
N PRO A 154 14.77 3.84 -18.03
CA PRO A 154 14.30 4.06 -16.67
C PRO A 154 14.73 5.45 -16.17
N PRO A 155 13.84 6.18 -15.48
CA PRO A 155 14.23 7.43 -14.84
C PRO A 155 15.40 7.20 -13.88
N ARG A 156 16.35 8.14 -13.85
CA ARG A 156 17.45 8.11 -12.88
C ARG A 156 16.86 8.16 -11.46
N LYS A 157 17.27 7.20 -10.62
CA LYS A 157 16.89 7.17 -9.20
C LYS A 157 17.94 7.92 -8.39
N LEU A 158 17.53 8.94 -7.65
CA LEU A 158 18.33 9.44 -6.54
C LEU A 158 18.09 8.49 -5.36
N VAL A 159 19.12 7.73 -4.98
CA VAL A 159 19.07 6.78 -3.85
C VAL A 159 19.61 7.42 -2.56
N ALA A 160 20.12 8.65 -2.64
CA ALA A 160 20.64 9.37 -1.48
C ALA A 160 19.50 9.89 -0.60
N VAL A 161 19.63 9.69 0.71
CA VAL A 161 18.81 10.37 1.72
C VAL A 161 19.29 11.82 1.80
N ASP A 162 18.40 12.78 1.53
CA ASP A 162 18.69 14.19 1.76
C ASP A 162 18.67 14.46 3.27
N ARG A 163 19.85 14.58 3.89
CA ARG A 163 19.98 14.80 5.33
C ARG A 163 19.34 16.11 5.80
N ARG A 164 19.09 17.07 4.90
CA ARG A 164 18.47 18.36 5.23
C ARG A 164 16.98 18.25 5.51
N VAL A 165 16.33 17.19 5.02
CA VAL A 165 14.90 16.94 5.27
C VAL A 165 14.66 15.91 6.38
N VAL A 166 15.73 15.33 6.94
CA VAL A 166 15.66 14.40 8.06
C VAL A 166 15.79 15.18 9.37
N ILE A 167 14.95 14.81 10.34
CA ILE A 167 14.94 15.43 11.66
C ILE A 167 16.27 15.20 12.39
N ASN A 168 16.90 16.28 12.86
CA ASN A 168 18.09 16.21 13.70
C ASN A 168 17.72 16.09 15.19
N ALA A 169 18.73 15.89 16.06
CA ALA A 169 18.49 15.68 17.49
C ALA A 169 17.78 16.86 18.18
N ASP A 170 18.07 18.10 17.78
CA ASP A 170 17.49 19.30 18.39
C ASP A 170 16.04 19.49 17.93
N GLN A 171 15.76 19.20 16.66
CA GLN A 171 14.41 19.17 16.12
C GLN A 171 13.59 18.04 16.77
N ALA A 172 14.17 16.86 17.00
CA ALA A 172 13.50 15.74 17.67
C ALA A 172 13.11 16.09 19.10
N ARG A 173 14.02 16.70 19.88
CA ARG A 173 13.69 17.17 21.26
C ARG A 173 12.55 18.19 21.26
N ARG A 174 12.56 19.15 20.33
CA ARG A 174 11.46 20.13 20.19
C ARG A 174 10.15 19.47 19.76
N LEU A 175 10.21 18.49 18.86
CA LEU A 175 9.05 17.72 18.43
C LEU A 175 8.44 16.97 19.63
N PHE A 176 9.24 16.25 20.41
CA PHE A 176 8.74 15.51 21.57
C PHE A 176 8.14 16.44 22.62
N ALA A 177 8.77 17.58 22.91
CA ALA A 177 8.22 18.57 23.82
C ALA A 177 6.86 19.12 23.33
N ALA A 178 6.75 19.47 22.05
CA ALA A 178 5.50 19.96 21.47
C ALA A 178 4.40 18.88 21.45
N VAL A 179 4.75 17.62 21.17
CA VAL A 179 3.81 16.50 21.25
C VAL A 179 3.40 16.25 22.70
N ALA A 180 4.34 16.28 23.66
CA ALA A 180 4.04 16.14 25.09
C ALA A 180 3.08 17.23 25.60
N GLU A 181 3.10 18.42 25.02
CA GLU A 181 2.18 19.50 25.35
C GLU A 181 0.78 19.31 24.74
N ASN A 182 0.70 18.86 23.48
CA ASN A 182 -0.56 18.87 22.72
C ASN A 182 -1.26 17.50 22.63
N ALA A 183 -0.50 16.41 22.68
CA ALA A 183 -0.95 15.02 22.56
C ALA A 183 0.02 14.10 23.33
N PRO A 184 0.02 14.17 24.68
CA PRO A 184 1.07 13.58 25.50
C PRO A 184 1.19 12.05 25.38
N ASP A 185 0.10 11.37 25.02
CA ASP A 185 0.04 9.94 24.74
C ASP A 185 0.80 9.53 23.46
N LEU A 186 1.12 10.48 22.58
CA LEU A 186 1.88 10.25 21.35
C LEU A 186 3.38 10.54 21.48
N GLU A 187 3.85 11.10 22.60
CA GLU A 187 5.27 11.44 22.77
C GLU A 187 6.15 10.19 22.61
N ALA A 188 5.81 9.12 23.33
CA ALA A 188 6.55 7.86 23.27
C ALA A 188 6.44 7.17 21.91
N PHE A 189 5.34 7.38 21.17
CA PHE A 189 5.19 6.86 19.82
C PHE A 189 6.22 7.48 18.87
N TYR A 190 6.30 8.82 18.83
CA TYR A 190 7.28 9.51 17.99
C TYR A 190 8.72 9.33 18.46
N ALA A 191 8.96 9.28 19.78
CA ALA A 191 10.27 9.00 20.34
C ALA A 191 10.78 7.61 19.94
N THR A 192 9.90 6.60 19.94
CA THR A 192 10.24 5.22 19.52
C THR A 192 10.62 5.18 18.04
N ILE A 193 9.88 5.86 17.17
CA ILE A 193 10.24 5.96 15.74
C ILE A 193 11.63 6.59 15.57
N TYR A 194 11.90 7.69 16.27
CA TYR A 194 13.16 8.40 16.13
C TYR A 194 14.36 7.62 16.68
N HIS A 195 14.26 7.11 17.90
CA HIS A 195 15.39 6.49 18.60
C HIS A 195 15.66 5.05 18.17
N ALA A 196 14.61 4.29 17.84
CA ALA A 196 14.73 2.86 17.56
C ALA A 196 14.41 2.50 16.09
N ALA A 197 13.98 3.48 15.27
CA ALA A 197 13.69 3.31 13.85
C ALA A 197 12.66 2.19 13.56
N LEU A 198 11.75 1.94 14.50
CA LEU A 198 10.63 1.04 14.27
C LEU A 198 9.69 1.68 13.24
N ARG A 199 9.12 0.85 12.38
CA ARG A 199 8.10 1.28 11.43
C ARG A 199 6.80 1.57 12.17
N PRO A 200 5.99 2.56 11.74
CA PRO A 200 4.70 2.83 12.38
C PRO A 200 3.83 1.59 12.58
N GLY A 201 3.77 0.67 11.62
CA GLY A 201 3.01 -0.56 11.76
C GLY A 201 3.57 -1.54 12.81
N GLU A 202 4.88 -1.53 13.07
CA GLU A 202 5.51 -2.30 14.14
C GLU A 202 5.12 -1.73 15.52
N LEU A 203 5.09 -0.40 15.67
CA LEU A 203 4.65 0.24 16.92
C LEU A 203 3.20 -0.09 17.25
N GLN A 204 2.32 -0.20 16.25
CA GLN A 204 0.91 -0.51 16.47
C GLN A 204 0.68 -1.91 17.08
N GLU A 205 1.67 -2.80 17.01
CA GLU A 205 1.63 -4.12 17.62
C GLU A 205 2.65 -4.31 18.74
N LEU A 206 3.35 -3.23 19.13
CA LEU A 206 4.33 -3.29 20.21
C LEU A 206 3.63 -3.48 21.57
N ARG A 207 3.97 -4.57 22.25
CA ARG A 207 3.37 -4.98 23.52
C ARG A 207 4.36 -4.88 24.68
N LEU A 208 3.83 -4.82 25.90
CA LEU A 208 4.62 -4.71 27.12
C LEU A 208 5.54 -5.92 27.35
N ASP A 209 5.05 -7.13 27.07
CA ASP A 209 5.80 -8.38 27.22
C ASP A 209 6.96 -8.53 26.22
N GLN A 210 6.98 -7.70 25.18
CA GLN A 210 8.07 -7.62 24.21
C GLN A 210 9.20 -6.68 24.66
N LEU A 211 9.05 -5.98 25.79
CA LEU A 211 9.95 -4.93 26.23
C LEU A 211 10.76 -5.31 27.47
N THR A 212 12.07 -5.12 27.36
CA THR A 212 12.97 -5.07 28.51
C THR A 212 13.34 -3.62 28.79
N LEU A 213 12.78 -3.04 29.85
CA LEU A 213 12.94 -1.62 30.22
C LEU A 213 13.61 -1.48 31.61
N PRO A 214 14.94 -1.57 31.71
CA PRO A 214 15.62 -1.42 32.99
C PRO A 214 15.42 -0.04 33.61
N ALA A 215 15.64 0.09 34.91
CA ALA A 215 15.55 1.39 35.61
C ALA A 215 16.57 2.42 35.07
N SER A 216 17.71 1.95 34.55
CA SER A 216 18.71 2.76 33.86
C SER A 216 19.44 1.91 32.81
N GLY A 217 20.01 2.56 31.79
CA GLY A 217 20.78 1.89 30.75
C GLY A 217 19.96 1.53 29.51
N TRP A 218 20.51 0.62 28.70
CA TRP A 218 19.90 0.17 27.44
C TRP A 218 18.82 -0.88 27.70
N GLY A 219 17.72 -0.76 26.97
CA GLY A 219 16.66 -1.76 26.93
C GLY A 219 16.63 -2.49 25.59
N GLU A 220 15.61 -3.31 25.40
CA GLU A 220 15.37 -4.05 24.17
C GLU A 220 13.87 -4.16 23.88
N ALA A 221 13.53 -4.15 22.59
CA ALA A 221 12.22 -4.54 22.08
C ALA A 221 12.35 -5.77 21.16
N LEU A 222 11.54 -6.78 21.41
CA LEU A 222 11.41 -7.99 20.59
C LEU A 222 10.20 -7.86 19.67
N VAL A 223 10.39 -7.19 18.53
CA VAL A 223 9.30 -6.92 17.57
C VAL A 223 9.03 -8.16 16.72
N ASP A 224 7.77 -8.56 16.58
CA ASP A 224 7.37 -9.78 15.85
C ASP A 224 6.24 -9.57 14.83
N ALA A 225 5.58 -8.42 14.85
CA ALA A 225 4.40 -8.13 14.06
C ALA A 225 4.41 -6.71 13.48
N ASN A 226 3.66 -6.52 12.41
CA ASN A 226 3.48 -5.24 11.75
C ASN A 226 2.03 -5.08 11.28
N ASN A 227 1.37 -4.00 11.70
CA ASN A 227 -0.01 -3.65 11.38
C ASN A 227 -0.10 -2.26 10.71
N PRO A 228 0.30 -2.16 9.43
CA PRO A 228 0.26 -0.90 8.70
C PRO A 228 -1.18 -0.45 8.47
N GLU A 229 -1.38 0.85 8.36
CA GLU A 229 -2.69 1.41 8.02
C GLU A 229 -3.07 1.02 6.59
N ILE A 230 -4.23 0.36 6.47
CA ILE A 230 -4.75 -0.17 5.21
C ILE A 230 -6.24 0.18 5.16
N SER A 231 -6.67 0.74 4.02
CA SER A 231 -8.09 1.00 3.79
C SER A 231 -8.86 -0.33 3.71
N PRO A 232 -10.00 -0.47 4.43
CA PRO A 232 -10.73 -1.73 4.53
C PRO A 232 -11.08 -2.38 3.20
N ARG A 233 -11.35 -1.59 2.15
CA ARG A 233 -11.65 -2.08 0.79
C ARG A 233 -10.55 -2.92 0.13
N TRP A 234 -9.33 -2.92 0.67
CA TRP A 234 -8.20 -3.74 0.18
C TRP A 234 -7.89 -4.92 1.11
N SER A 235 -8.58 -5.00 2.25
CA SER A 235 -8.42 -6.01 3.29
C SER A 235 -9.10 -7.33 2.89
N ASP A 236 -8.57 -8.43 3.40
CA ASP A 236 -9.24 -9.75 3.34
C ASP A 236 -10.50 -9.78 4.22
N ALA A 237 -10.54 -8.94 5.26
CA ALA A 237 -11.66 -8.78 6.18
C ALA A 237 -12.03 -7.29 6.29
N PRO A 238 -12.84 -6.76 5.35
CA PRO A 238 -13.18 -5.33 5.31
C PRO A 238 -14.07 -4.86 6.48
N GLU A 239 -14.87 -5.76 7.04
CA GLU A 239 -15.79 -5.47 8.17
C GLU A 239 -15.14 -5.73 9.54
N GLY A 240 -13.99 -6.38 9.56
CA GLY A 240 -13.27 -6.76 10.77
C GLY A 240 -12.21 -5.75 11.20
N PRO A 241 -11.64 -5.90 12.41
CA PRO A 241 -10.48 -5.12 12.83
C PRO A 241 -9.28 -5.40 11.92
N ARG A 242 -8.38 -4.41 11.78
CA ARG A 242 -7.13 -4.59 11.05
C ARG A 242 -6.31 -5.72 11.69
N GLN A 243 -5.84 -6.65 10.86
CA GLN A 243 -5.08 -7.80 11.32
C GLN A 243 -3.57 -7.54 11.20
N PRO A 244 -2.79 -7.86 12.23
CA PRO A 244 -1.34 -7.81 12.14
C PRO A 244 -0.81 -8.85 11.13
N ARG A 245 0.35 -8.56 10.57
CA ARG A 245 1.05 -9.42 9.60
C ARG A 245 2.51 -9.60 9.98
N GLU A 246 3.15 -10.53 9.27
CA GLU A 246 4.59 -10.74 9.36
C GLU A 246 5.39 -9.45 9.13
N LEU A 247 6.56 -9.39 9.78
CA LEU A 247 7.50 -8.29 9.58
C LEU A 247 7.96 -8.23 8.12
N LYS A 248 8.31 -7.02 7.69
CA LYS A 248 8.76 -6.80 6.32
C LYS A 248 10.04 -7.60 6.03
N HIS A 249 10.01 -8.43 4.99
CA HIS A 249 11.13 -9.31 4.57
C HIS A 249 11.54 -10.35 5.63
N ARG A 250 10.57 -10.84 6.41
CA ARG A 250 10.77 -11.80 7.48
C ARG A 250 9.74 -12.91 7.37
N ALA A 251 10.09 -14.10 7.84
CA ALA A 251 9.14 -15.20 7.91
C ALA A 251 8.08 -14.92 8.98
N LYS A 252 6.93 -15.60 8.88
CA LYS A 252 5.89 -15.53 9.91
C LYS A 252 6.45 -16.03 11.25
N GLY A 253 6.30 -15.24 12.31
CA GLY A 253 6.78 -15.56 13.66
C GLY A 253 8.26 -15.23 13.91
N GLU A 254 8.98 -14.71 12.91
CA GLU A 254 10.35 -14.26 13.10
C GLU A 254 10.38 -12.95 13.91
N VAL A 255 11.20 -12.93 14.97
CA VAL A 255 11.38 -11.79 15.86
C VAL A 255 12.62 -10.99 15.46
N ARG A 256 12.52 -9.67 15.54
CA ARG A 256 13.66 -8.75 15.38
C ARG A 256 13.96 -8.06 16.71
N PRO A 257 15.11 -8.33 17.35
CA PRO A 257 15.56 -7.55 18.49
C PRO A 257 15.93 -6.13 18.06
N VAL A 258 15.52 -5.14 18.84
CA VAL A 258 15.82 -3.73 18.62
C VAL A 258 16.34 -3.11 19.92
N PRO A 259 17.58 -2.59 19.94
CA PRO A 259 18.12 -1.94 21.13
C PRO A 259 17.39 -0.61 21.38
N LEU A 260 17.05 -0.36 22.64
CA LEU A 260 16.42 0.88 23.10
C LEU A 260 17.44 1.70 23.88
N ASN A 261 17.78 2.89 23.40
CA ASN A 261 18.74 3.74 24.09
C ASN A 261 18.16 4.27 25.42
N PRO A 262 19.00 4.68 26.39
CA PRO A 262 18.53 5.10 27.71
C PRO A 262 17.47 6.22 27.72
N PRO A 263 17.54 7.26 26.87
CA PRO A 263 16.47 8.25 26.76
C PRO A 263 15.12 7.64 26.36
N LEU A 264 15.09 6.71 25.40
CA LEU A 264 13.86 6.04 24.99
C LEU A 264 13.31 5.14 26.08
N VAL A 265 14.18 4.41 26.81
CA VAL A 265 13.75 3.59 27.95
C VAL A 265 13.03 4.45 29.00
N ALA A 266 13.59 5.62 29.35
CA ALA A 266 12.95 6.53 30.28
C ALA A 266 11.60 7.08 29.78
N ILE A 267 11.50 7.41 28.49
CA ILE A 267 10.26 7.87 27.85
C ILE A 267 9.18 6.76 27.86
N LEU A 268 9.55 5.52 27.48
CA LEU A 268 8.63 4.39 27.46
C LEU A 268 8.14 4.01 28.85
N ARG A 269 9.02 4.01 29.85
CA ARG A 269 8.63 3.77 31.25
C ARG A 269 7.62 4.82 31.73
N ARG A 270 7.91 6.11 31.51
CA ARG A 270 6.98 7.19 31.85
C ARG A 270 5.64 7.03 31.14
N HIS A 271 5.64 6.70 29.86
CA HIS A 271 4.42 6.45 29.09
C HIS A 271 3.58 5.33 29.71
N ILE A 272 4.20 4.20 30.03
CA ILE A 272 3.51 3.07 30.65
C ILE A 272 2.95 3.45 32.03
N ASP A 273 3.73 4.16 32.84
CA ASP A 273 3.30 4.61 34.17
C ASP A 273 2.14 5.60 34.10
N THR A 274 2.09 6.48 33.09
CA THR A 274 1.06 7.52 32.94
C THR A 274 -0.21 7.03 32.21
N PHE A 275 -0.07 6.27 31.13
CA PHE A 275 -1.19 5.91 30.23
C PHE A 275 -1.60 4.43 30.31
N GLY A 276 -0.81 3.60 30.98
CA GLY A 276 -0.96 2.16 31.04
C GLY A 276 -0.82 1.49 29.68
N VAL A 277 -1.31 0.25 29.59
CA VAL A 277 -1.35 -0.53 28.34
C VAL A 277 -2.76 -1.01 28.04
N THR A 278 -3.07 -1.29 26.79
CA THR A 278 -4.37 -1.89 26.41
C THR A 278 -4.62 -3.22 27.12
N ALA A 279 -5.88 -3.68 27.10
CA ALA A 279 -6.24 -4.98 27.67
C ALA A 279 -5.46 -6.15 27.02
N ASP A 280 -5.04 -6.01 25.77
CA ASP A 280 -4.20 -6.97 25.06
C ASP A 280 -2.69 -6.64 25.14
N GLY A 281 -2.29 -5.69 25.99
CA GLY A 281 -0.88 -5.41 26.31
C GLY A 281 -0.15 -4.47 25.34
N ARG A 282 -0.78 -3.99 24.27
CA ARG A 282 -0.22 -2.97 23.37
C ARG A 282 -0.01 -1.63 24.07
N LEU A 283 1.11 -0.98 23.74
CA LEU A 283 1.53 0.30 24.31
C LEU A 283 0.71 1.49 23.79
N PHE A 284 0.37 1.48 22.50
CA PHE A 284 -0.28 2.60 21.83
C PHE A 284 -1.71 2.25 21.44
N ARG A 285 -2.58 3.25 21.45
CA ARG A 285 -4.00 3.13 21.13
C ARG A 285 -4.34 4.18 20.10
N SER A 286 -5.21 3.86 19.14
CA SER A 286 -5.90 4.89 18.39
C SER A 286 -7.02 5.46 19.27
N GLU A 287 -7.10 6.78 19.42
CA GLU A 287 -8.33 7.38 19.94
C GLU A 287 -9.51 6.97 19.04
N ARG A 288 -10.57 6.41 19.64
CA ARG A 288 -11.87 6.32 18.96
C ARG A 288 -12.56 7.68 19.04
N THR A 289 -11.97 8.70 18.42
CA THR A 289 -12.68 9.95 18.19
C THR A 289 -13.57 9.75 16.97
N GLY A 290 -14.83 9.38 17.23
CA GLY A 290 -15.90 9.48 16.26
C GLY A 290 -16.22 10.95 15.98
N ARG A 291 -15.44 11.58 15.10
CA ARG A 291 -15.83 12.80 14.39
C ARG A 291 -15.63 12.59 12.90
#